data_AF-A2BIU9-F1
#
_entry.id   AF-A2BIU9-F1
#
_cell.length_a   1.000
_cell.length_b   1.000
_cell.length_c   1.000
_cell.angle_alpha   90.00
_cell.angle_beta   90.00
_cell.angle_gamma   90.00
#
_symmetry.space_group_name_H-M   'P 1'
#
loop_
_entity.id
_entity.type
_entity.pdbx_description
1 polymer ?
#
loop_
_entity_poly.entity_id
_entity_poly.type
_entity_poly.pdbx_seq_one_letter_code
_entity_poly.pdbx_strand_id
1 'polypeptide(L)'
;MPQVEAGSKVILIEDIIRRPELVRSITTSGLANDCRCFITDSPFVAVVERQGFIVEQVIGVGSIICSPDCRVTEESARIHAPTWGYGRFIGGRCIVGGDADEILLTLKTLGYEVDVVGFNEFFEKLFREKVNGVLYLSAFSGDLAVNEEGGRCGTLYSFNPLHPAGVFGKPTSSACVDRIYSVAGPFAKYLAPVLGIDGRPIIYSVRGIGDGIVIGYEYLSSSGILATAGWLGVLYACGSEREY
;
A
#
# COMPACT_ATOMS: atom_id res chain seq x y z
N MET A 1 -15.17 -12.73 0.53
CA MET A 1 -13.95 -13.29 1.13
C MET A 1 -13.39 -14.15 0.02
N PRO A 2 -12.26 -13.80 -0.59
CA PRO A 2 -11.73 -14.57 -1.71
C PRO A 2 -11.31 -15.97 -1.26
N GLN A 3 -11.65 -16.97 -2.08
CA GLN A 3 -11.05 -18.29 -1.98
C GLN A 3 -9.60 -18.20 -2.46
N VAL A 4 -8.68 -18.69 -1.64
CA VAL A 4 -7.25 -18.74 -1.96
C VAL A 4 -6.89 -20.15 -2.35
N GLU A 5 -6.38 -20.31 -3.57
CA GLU A 5 -6.10 -21.62 -4.15
C GLU A 5 -4.83 -22.25 -3.57
N ALA A 6 -4.79 -23.58 -3.57
CA ALA A 6 -3.53 -24.28 -3.36
C ALA A 6 -2.56 -23.93 -4.50
N GLY A 7 -1.30 -23.73 -4.15
CA GLY A 7 -0.27 -23.24 -5.07
C GLY A 7 -0.10 -21.72 -5.05
N SER A 8 -1.05 -20.96 -4.47
CA SER A 8 -0.93 -19.51 -4.34
C SER A 8 0.36 -19.14 -3.60
N LYS A 9 0.99 -18.07 -4.05
CA LYS A 9 2.25 -17.59 -3.48
C LYS A 9 1.95 -16.50 -2.47
N VAL A 10 2.46 -16.67 -1.26
CA VAL A 10 2.43 -15.67 -0.21
C VAL A 10 3.75 -14.92 -0.19
N ILE A 11 3.63 -13.61 -0.33
CA ILE A 11 4.74 -12.68 -0.21
C ILE A 11 4.53 -11.91 1.08
N LEU A 12 5.34 -12.25 2.06
CA LEU A 12 5.25 -11.65 3.38
C LEU A 12 5.78 -10.21 3.33
N ILE A 13 5.13 -9.32 4.05
CA ILE A 13 5.53 -7.92 4.15
C ILE A 13 6.98 -7.76 4.65
N GLU A 14 7.45 -8.67 5.50
CA GLU A 14 8.84 -8.76 5.96
C GLU A 14 9.82 -8.93 4.81
N ASP A 15 9.48 -9.76 3.83
CA ASP A 15 10.33 -10.02 2.68
C ASP A 15 10.37 -8.80 1.76
N ILE A 16 9.24 -8.12 1.60
CA ILE A 16 9.13 -6.86 0.85
C ILE A 16 9.96 -5.75 1.50
N ILE A 17 9.97 -5.66 2.84
CA ILE A 17 10.77 -4.66 3.57
C ILE A 17 12.27 -4.95 3.45
N ARG A 18 12.68 -6.23 3.54
CA ARG A 18 14.09 -6.63 3.44
C ARG A 18 14.65 -6.51 2.03
N ARG A 19 13.80 -6.68 1.03
CA ARG A 19 14.14 -6.67 -0.39
C ARG A 19 13.15 -5.76 -1.14
N PRO A 20 13.29 -4.41 -1.04
CA PRO A 20 12.37 -3.47 -1.67
C PRO A 20 12.21 -3.67 -3.19
N GLU A 21 13.23 -4.23 -3.84
CA GLU A 21 13.20 -4.65 -5.24
C GLU A 21 12.16 -5.75 -5.55
N LEU A 22 11.69 -6.51 -4.55
CA LEU A 22 10.59 -7.46 -4.72
C LEU A 22 9.29 -6.74 -5.05
N VAL A 23 9.04 -5.52 -4.54
CA VAL A 23 7.88 -4.72 -4.98
C VAL A 23 7.96 -4.53 -6.49
N ARG A 24 9.13 -4.14 -7.01
CA ARG A 24 9.35 -4.00 -8.44
C ARG A 24 9.11 -5.32 -9.18
N SER A 25 9.68 -6.44 -8.71
CA SER A 25 9.45 -7.76 -9.33
C SER A 25 7.99 -8.18 -9.35
N ILE A 26 7.24 -7.96 -8.26
CA ILE A 26 5.80 -8.25 -8.16
C ILE A 26 5.02 -7.36 -9.14
N THR A 27 5.41 -6.09 -9.23
CA THR A 27 4.76 -5.13 -10.12
C THR A 27 5.04 -5.40 -11.61
N THR A 28 6.22 -5.90 -11.97
CA THR A 28 6.54 -6.34 -13.34
C THR A 28 6.01 -7.74 -13.67
N SER A 29 5.88 -8.66 -12.71
CA SER A 29 5.32 -10.00 -12.96
C SER A 29 3.79 -10.01 -13.03
N GLY A 30 3.12 -8.94 -12.60
CA GLY A 30 1.70 -8.69 -12.86
C GLY A 30 1.35 -8.42 -14.34
N LEU A 31 2.36 -8.34 -15.23
CA LEU A 31 2.19 -8.12 -16.68
C LEU A 31 1.67 -9.33 -17.48
N ALA A 32 1.40 -10.47 -16.83
CA ALA A 32 0.66 -11.55 -17.46
C ALA A 32 -0.83 -11.44 -17.08
N ASN A 33 -1.73 -11.41 -18.06
CA ASN A 33 -3.19 -11.35 -17.89
C ASN A 33 -3.77 -12.45 -16.97
N ASP A 34 -2.95 -13.42 -16.57
CA ASP A 34 -3.30 -14.57 -15.73
C ASP A 34 -2.83 -14.43 -14.27
N CYS A 35 -2.17 -13.32 -13.90
CA CYS A 35 -1.68 -13.09 -12.54
C CYS A 35 -2.64 -12.21 -11.73
N ARG A 36 -3.42 -12.82 -10.84
CA ARG A 36 -4.30 -12.11 -9.89
C ARG A 36 -3.64 -12.09 -8.52
N CYS A 37 -3.45 -10.90 -7.96
CA CYS A 37 -2.96 -10.74 -6.59
C CYS A 37 -3.93 -9.92 -5.75
N PHE A 38 -3.93 -10.15 -4.44
CA PHE A 38 -4.66 -9.33 -3.48
C PHE A 38 -3.79 -9.02 -2.26
N ILE A 39 -4.05 -7.89 -1.63
CA ILE A 39 -3.42 -7.48 -0.37
C ILE A 39 -4.31 -7.88 0.80
N THR A 40 -3.72 -8.55 1.79
CA THR A 40 -4.43 -8.98 3.01
C THR A 40 -4.71 -7.78 3.90
N ASP A 41 -5.97 -7.59 4.28
CA ASP A 41 -6.42 -6.50 5.18
C ASP A 41 -6.59 -6.98 6.63
N SER A 42 -6.70 -8.30 6.83
CA SER A 42 -6.89 -8.97 8.10
C SER A 42 -6.02 -10.21 8.19
N PRO A 43 -5.51 -10.58 9.37
CA PRO A 43 -4.73 -11.79 9.51
C PRO A 43 -5.63 -13.02 9.39
N PHE A 44 -5.12 -14.08 8.79
CA PHE A 44 -5.81 -15.37 8.69
C PHE A 44 -4.82 -16.53 8.77
N VAL A 45 -5.30 -17.75 8.97
CA VAL A 45 -4.45 -18.94 9.10
C VAL A 45 -4.48 -19.75 7.81
N ALA A 46 -3.31 -20.18 7.34
CA ALA A 46 -3.17 -21.02 6.16
C ALA A 46 -2.15 -22.14 6.39
N VAL A 47 -2.35 -23.27 5.72
CA VAL A 47 -1.32 -24.31 5.62
C VAL A 47 -0.37 -23.91 4.49
N VAL A 48 0.89 -23.66 4.83
CA VAL A 48 1.90 -23.20 3.88
C VAL A 48 3.09 -24.14 3.82
N GLU A 49 3.67 -24.25 2.63
CA GLU A 49 4.94 -24.89 2.36
C GLU A 49 6.04 -23.83 2.28
N ARG A 50 7.04 -23.94 3.14
CA ARG A 50 8.23 -23.08 3.14
C ARG A 50 9.48 -23.94 3.20
N GLN A 51 10.34 -23.82 2.18
CA GLN A 51 11.60 -24.56 2.11
C GLN A 51 11.44 -26.09 2.31
N GLY A 52 10.34 -26.67 1.80
CA GLY A 52 10.03 -28.09 1.91
C GLY A 52 9.33 -28.53 3.21
N PHE A 53 9.06 -27.62 4.14
CA PHE A 53 8.28 -27.90 5.35
C PHE A 53 6.84 -27.41 5.22
N ILE A 54 5.89 -28.26 5.58
CA ILE A 54 4.46 -27.93 5.61
C ILE A 54 4.09 -27.58 7.05
N VAL A 55 3.62 -26.35 7.27
CA VAL A 55 3.24 -25.84 8.60
C VAL A 55 1.98 -24.99 8.51
N GLU A 56 1.20 -24.97 9.59
CA GLU A 56 0.13 -23.99 9.76
C GLU A 56 0.75 -22.66 10.19
N GLN A 57 0.47 -21.59 9.44
CA GLN A 57 1.04 -20.27 9.65
C GLN A 57 -0.04 -19.20 9.63
N VAL A 58 0.07 -18.22 10.55
CA VAL A 58 -0.70 -16.98 10.49
C VAL A 58 -0.10 -16.09 9.40
N ILE A 59 -0.91 -15.76 8.39
CA ILE A 59 -0.59 -14.77 7.37
C ILE A 59 -1.03 -13.41 7.90
N GLY A 60 -0.07 -12.51 8.09
CA GLY A 60 -0.30 -11.19 8.66
C GLY A 60 -0.81 -10.16 7.65
N VAL A 61 -1.33 -9.05 8.16
CA VAL A 61 -1.84 -7.92 7.36
C VAL A 61 -0.73 -7.31 6.51
N GLY A 62 -1.05 -6.97 5.26
CA GLY A 62 -0.10 -6.40 4.32
C GLY A 62 0.75 -7.40 3.55
N SER A 63 0.53 -8.70 3.78
CA SER A 63 1.04 -9.73 2.88
C SER A 63 0.30 -9.66 1.54
N ILE A 64 1.02 -9.90 0.44
CA ILE A 64 0.45 -10.00 -0.89
C ILE A 64 0.32 -11.47 -1.24
N ILE A 65 -0.86 -11.87 -1.72
CA ILE A 65 -1.15 -13.23 -2.14
C ILE A 65 -1.43 -13.21 -3.63
N CYS A 66 -0.68 -13.98 -4.38
CA CYS A 66 -0.77 -14.08 -5.82
C CYS A 66 -1.22 -15.47 -6.24
N SER A 67 -2.00 -15.56 -7.32
CA SER A 67 -2.45 -16.83 -7.90
C SER A 67 -1.26 -17.73 -8.27
N PRO A 68 -1.45 -19.07 -8.31
CA PRO A 68 -0.36 -20.02 -8.59
C PRO A 68 0.41 -19.72 -9.88
N ASP A 69 -0.30 -19.19 -10.88
CA ASP A 69 0.21 -18.88 -12.22
C ASP A 69 1.11 -17.64 -12.27
N CYS A 70 1.11 -16.83 -11.21
CA CYS A 70 1.98 -15.66 -11.13
C CYS A 70 3.45 -16.06 -11.12
N ARG A 71 4.25 -15.51 -12.04
CA ARG A 71 5.72 -15.65 -12.07
C ARG A 71 6.40 -14.76 -11.04
N VAL A 72 6.05 -14.93 -9.77
CA VAL A 72 6.82 -14.39 -8.64
C VAL A 72 8.02 -15.31 -8.43
N THR A 73 9.22 -14.78 -8.65
CA THR A 73 10.49 -15.49 -8.48
C THR A 73 11.02 -15.29 -7.06
N GLU A 74 11.29 -16.41 -6.39
CA GLU A 74 12.03 -16.61 -5.12
C GLU A 74 11.30 -16.47 -3.76
N GLU A 75 11.78 -17.30 -2.81
CA GLU A 75 11.45 -17.51 -1.37
C GLU A 75 10.04 -17.15 -0.85
N SER A 76 8.99 -17.37 -1.64
CA SER A 76 7.62 -17.25 -1.17
C SER A 76 7.19 -18.53 -0.43
N ALA A 77 6.42 -18.37 0.64
CA ALA A 77 5.66 -19.47 1.18
C ALA A 77 4.55 -19.82 0.17
N ARG A 78 4.32 -21.10 -0.10
CA ARG A 78 3.27 -21.55 -1.01
C ARG A 78 2.10 -22.08 -0.19
N ILE A 79 0.89 -21.63 -0.48
CA ILE A 79 -0.31 -22.18 0.16
C ILE A 79 -0.47 -23.62 -0.31
N HIS A 80 -0.45 -24.58 0.63
CA HIS A 80 -0.45 -26.00 0.32
C HIS A 80 -1.87 -26.55 0.12
N ALA A 81 -2.85 -25.99 0.84
CA ALA A 81 -4.25 -26.37 0.75
C ALA A 81 -5.13 -25.14 0.56
N PRO A 82 -6.27 -25.23 -0.15
CA PRO A 82 -7.15 -24.09 -0.33
C PRO A 82 -7.64 -23.53 1.00
N THR A 83 -7.71 -22.20 1.11
CA THR A 83 -8.15 -21.50 2.33
C THR A 83 -8.98 -20.26 1.98
N TRP A 84 -9.46 -19.54 2.98
CA TRP A 84 -10.18 -18.28 2.82
C TRP A 84 -9.40 -17.16 3.50
N GLY A 85 -9.27 -16.02 2.82
CA GLY A 85 -8.64 -14.82 3.35
C GLY A 85 -9.55 -13.62 3.20
N TYR A 86 -9.31 -12.58 4.00
CA TYR A 86 -9.84 -11.24 3.73
C TYR A 86 -8.75 -10.40 3.06
N GLY A 87 -9.16 -9.59 2.10
CA GLY A 87 -8.25 -8.72 1.37
C GLY A 87 -8.87 -8.04 0.17
N ARG A 88 -8.07 -7.19 -0.47
CA ARG A 88 -8.46 -6.33 -1.60
C ARG A 88 -7.67 -6.71 -2.84
N PHE A 89 -8.33 -6.85 -3.98
CA PHE A 89 -7.65 -7.20 -5.23
C PHE A 89 -6.80 -6.04 -5.72
N ILE A 90 -5.58 -6.36 -6.15
CA ILE A 90 -4.70 -5.41 -6.81
C ILE A 90 -5.19 -5.26 -8.25
N GLY A 91 -5.61 -4.06 -8.61
CA GLY A 91 -6.17 -3.71 -9.93
C GLY A 91 -7.51 -2.97 -9.81
N GLY A 92 -7.96 -2.33 -10.90
CA GLY A 92 -9.21 -1.57 -10.98
C GLY A 92 -9.01 -0.11 -11.36
N ARG A 93 -10.02 0.73 -11.06
CA ARG A 93 -9.99 2.18 -11.31
C ARG A 93 -9.48 2.92 -10.08
N CYS A 94 -8.51 3.81 -10.25
CA CYS A 94 -7.95 4.63 -9.18
C CYS A 94 -7.74 6.07 -9.65
N ILE A 95 -8.04 7.06 -8.79
CA ILE A 95 -7.66 8.46 -9.06
C ILE A 95 -6.31 8.76 -8.42
N VAL A 96 -5.48 9.53 -9.12
CA VAL A 96 -4.18 9.98 -8.61
C VAL A 96 -4.12 11.50 -8.66
N GLY A 97 -3.84 12.13 -7.53
CA GLY A 97 -3.64 13.57 -7.44
C GLY A 97 -2.23 13.97 -7.00
N GLY A 98 -1.85 15.19 -7.36
CA GLY A 98 -0.55 15.79 -7.02
C GLY A 98 0.57 15.44 -8.00
N ASP A 99 1.81 15.75 -7.62
CA ASP A 99 3.01 15.47 -8.42
C ASP A 99 3.45 14.01 -8.23
N ALA A 100 2.80 13.11 -8.96
CA ALA A 100 2.82 11.68 -8.70
C ALA A 100 3.23 10.85 -9.93
N ASP A 101 4.10 11.37 -10.80
CA ASP A 101 4.48 10.73 -12.06
C ASP A 101 4.98 9.28 -11.89
N GLU A 102 5.79 9.01 -10.86
CA GLU A 102 6.28 7.66 -10.54
C GLU A 102 5.14 6.71 -10.12
N ILE A 103 4.19 7.23 -9.31
CA ILE A 103 3.01 6.49 -8.87
C ILE A 103 2.09 6.20 -10.07
N LEU A 104 1.85 7.20 -10.92
CA LEU A 104 1.04 7.10 -12.12
C LEU A 104 1.57 6.04 -13.08
N LEU A 105 2.87 6.08 -13.38
CA LEU A 105 3.50 5.13 -14.30
C LEU A 105 3.41 3.70 -13.77
N THR A 106 3.67 3.51 -12.47
CA THR A 106 3.66 2.18 -11.84
C THR A 106 2.23 1.62 -11.75
N LEU A 107 1.25 2.43 -11.36
CA LEU A 107 -0.15 1.99 -11.32
C LEU A 107 -0.66 1.60 -12.72
N LYS A 108 -0.32 2.38 -13.75
CA LYS A 108 -0.63 2.00 -15.14
C LYS A 108 0.05 0.69 -15.53
N THR A 109 1.30 0.49 -15.12
CA THR A 109 2.05 -0.76 -15.38
C THR A 109 1.41 -1.97 -14.68
N LEU A 110 0.79 -1.75 -13.52
CA LEU A 110 0.03 -2.74 -12.77
C LEU A 110 -1.38 -3.02 -13.34
N GLY A 111 -1.76 -2.39 -14.46
CA GLY A 111 -3.07 -2.58 -15.09
C GLY A 111 -4.20 -1.79 -14.45
N TYR A 112 -3.91 -0.76 -13.65
CA TYR A 112 -4.95 0.14 -13.15
C TYR A 112 -5.44 1.10 -14.25
N GLU A 113 -6.74 1.36 -14.26
CA GLU A 113 -7.34 2.50 -14.96
C GLU A 113 -7.12 3.75 -14.09
N VAL A 114 -6.14 4.57 -14.44
CA VAL A 114 -5.74 5.72 -13.62
C VAL A 114 -6.22 7.04 -14.21
N ASP A 115 -7.04 7.76 -13.44
CA ASP A 115 -7.48 9.14 -13.74
C ASP A 115 -6.66 10.14 -12.92
N VAL A 116 -5.98 11.08 -13.58
CA VAL A 116 -5.23 12.15 -12.90
C VAL A 116 -6.18 13.28 -12.53
N VAL A 117 -6.17 13.70 -11.27
CA VAL A 117 -7.09 14.71 -10.73
C VAL A 117 -6.35 15.80 -9.94
N GLY A 118 -6.94 16.99 -9.86
CA GLY A 118 -6.43 18.06 -9.00
C GLY A 118 -6.64 17.78 -7.51
N PHE A 119 -5.98 18.57 -6.65
CA PHE A 119 -6.08 18.44 -5.18
C PHE A 119 -7.53 18.45 -4.66
N ASN A 120 -8.34 19.44 -5.06
CA ASN A 120 -9.73 19.53 -4.61
C ASN A 120 -10.61 18.43 -5.22
N GLU A 121 -10.38 18.10 -6.48
CA GLU A 121 -11.14 17.08 -7.22
C GLU A 121 -10.93 15.68 -6.61
N PHE A 122 -9.72 15.39 -6.09
CA PHE A 122 -9.44 14.17 -5.35
C PHE A 122 -10.42 13.93 -4.19
N PHE A 123 -10.58 14.93 -3.32
CA PHE A 123 -11.51 14.84 -2.19
C PHE A 123 -12.97 14.76 -2.68
N GLU A 124 -13.33 15.51 -3.72
CA GLU A 124 -14.67 15.47 -4.28
C GLU A 124 -15.05 14.07 -4.78
N LYS A 125 -14.18 13.44 -5.59
CA LYS A 125 -14.43 12.11 -6.14
C LYS A 125 -14.48 11.02 -5.06
N LEU A 126 -13.60 11.09 -4.05
CA LEU A 126 -13.64 10.18 -2.90
C LEU A 126 -14.96 10.27 -2.11
N PHE A 127 -15.46 11.49 -1.90
CA PHE A 127 -16.65 11.72 -1.08
C PHE A 127 -17.96 11.53 -1.83
N ARG A 128 -17.98 11.72 -3.14
CA ARG A 128 -19.23 11.70 -3.94
C ARG A 128 -19.35 10.50 -4.86
N GLU A 129 -18.25 10.04 -5.43
CA GLU A 129 -18.27 9.07 -6.54
C GLU A 129 -17.85 7.65 -6.12
N LYS A 130 -17.49 7.46 -4.83
CA LYS A 130 -16.94 6.19 -4.30
C LYS A 130 -15.71 5.70 -5.09
N VAL A 131 -14.91 6.64 -5.61
CA VAL A 131 -13.71 6.32 -6.38
C VAL A 131 -12.53 6.29 -5.44
N ASN A 132 -11.82 5.17 -5.43
CA ASN A 132 -10.60 4.98 -4.65
C ASN A 132 -9.45 5.83 -5.21
N GLY A 133 -8.53 6.27 -4.35
CA GLY A 133 -7.49 7.18 -4.80
C GLY A 133 -6.24 7.33 -3.94
N VAL A 134 -5.21 7.90 -4.56
CA VAL A 134 -3.99 8.34 -3.88
C VAL A 134 -3.73 9.82 -4.18
N LEU A 135 -3.38 10.59 -3.15
CA LEU A 135 -2.92 11.97 -3.29
C LEU A 135 -1.48 12.06 -2.79
N TYR A 136 -0.56 12.44 -3.66
CA TYR A 136 0.81 12.71 -3.29
C TYR A 136 0.99 14.22 -3.08
N LEU A 137 1.43 14.63 -1.89
CA LEU A 137 1.64 16.04 -1.59
C LEU A 137 3.05 16.46 -1.99
N SER A 138 3.18 17.63 -2.62
CA SER A 138 4.46 18.26 -2.93
C SER A 138 4.36 19.78 -2.77
N ALA A 139 5.50 20.45 -2.58
CA ALA A 139 5.54 21.92 -2.51
C ALA A 139 5.03 22.62 -3.80
N PHE A 140 4.96 21.90 -4.92
CA PHE A 140 4.55 22.43 -6.22
C PHE A 140 3.05 22.35 -6.48
N SER A 141 2.26 21.69 -5.62
CA SER A 141 0.82 21.93 -5.63
C SER A 141 0.61 23.37 -5.21
N GLY A 142 0.36 24.29 -6.15
CA GLY A 142 0.19 25.73 -5.94
C GLY A 142 -1.00 26.12 -5.05
N ASP A 143 -1.45 25.23 -4.18
CA ASP A 143 -2.57 25.33 -3.28
C ASP A 143 -2.08 25.74 -1.89
N LEU A 144 -2.66 26.82 -1.37
CA LEU A 144 -2.45 27.35 0.00
C LEU A 144 -2.85 26.35 1.13
N ALA A 145 -3.30 25.16 0.76
CA ALA A 145 -3.84 24.13 1.64
C ALA A 145 -2.83 23.02 1.97
N VAL A 146 -1.52 23.22 1.72
CA VAL A 146 -0.46 22.28 2.11
C VAL A 146 0.59 23.02 2.94
N ASN A 147 0.91 22.51 4.12
CA ASN A 147 2.02 22.98 4.93
C ASN A 147 3.25 22.10 4.68
N GLU A 148 4.41 22.73 4.58
CA GLU A 148 5.71 22.07 4.49
C GLU A 148 6.47 22.19 5.81
N GLU A 149 7.00 21.06 6.28
CA GLU A 149 7.94 20.96 7.40
C GLU A 149 9.26 20.35 6.91
N GLY A 150 10.37 20.79 7.49
CA GLY A 150 11.70 20.25 7.17
C GLY A 150 11.84 18.76 7.52
N GLY A 151 12.88 18.15 6.95
CA GLY A 151 13.17 16.73 7.10
C GLY A 151 13.33 16.26 8.55
N ARG A 152 13.06 14.97 8.74
CA ARG A 152 13.05 14.34 10.07
C ARG A 152 13.56 12.91 9.96
N CYS A 153 14.46 12.55 10.88
CA CYS A 153 14.84 11.17 11.15
C CYS A 153 14.25 10.76 12.50
N GLY A 154 13.73 9.55 12.59
CA GLY A 154 13.10 9.09 13.82
C GLY A 154 12.57 7.68 13.74
N THR A 155 11.89 7.27 14.80
CA THR A 155 11.23 5.97 14.88
C THR A 155 9.94 5.98 14.08
N LEU A 156 9.78 4.97 13.20
CA LEU A 156 8.51 4.71 12.54
C LEU A 156 7.48 4.22 13.55
N TYR A 157 6.32 4.85 13.53
CA TYR A 157 5.16 4.48 14.33
C TYR A 157 3.94 4.37 13.45
N SER A 158 3.17 3.30 13.62
CA SER A 158 1.89 3.16 12.95
C SER A 158 0.74 3.48 13.87
N PHE A 159 -0.13 4.36 13.39
CA PHE A 159 -1.38 4.73 14.04
C PHE A 159 -2.51 3.75 13.71
N ASN A 160 -2.32 2.90 12.69
CA ASN A 160 -3.26 1.88 12.29
C ASN A 160 -2.58 0.50 12.40
N PRO A 161 -2.94 -0.35 13.37
CA PRO A 161 -2.34 -1.67 13.52
C PRO A 161 -2.61 -2.61 12.34
N LEU A 162 -3.60 -2.29 11.50
CA LEU A 162 -3.91 -2.98 10.25
C LEU A 162 -3.13 -2.40 9.06
N HIS A 163 -2.32 -1.36 9.24
CA HIS A 163 -1.45 -0.92 8.17
C HIS A 163 -0.30 -1.93 7.99
N PRO A 164 0.04 -2.32 6.75
CA PRO A 164 1.16 -3.22 6.46
C PRO A 164 2.50 -2.78 7.07
N ALA A 165 2.72 -1.47 7.21
CA ALA A 165 3.92 -0.92 7.86
C ALA A 165 3.84 -0.84 9.39
N GLY A 166 2.70 -1.21 9.99
CA GLY A 166 2.41 -1.16 11.43
C GLY A 166 2.34 -2.52 12.12
N VAL A 167 2.76 -3.60 11.44
CA VAL A 167 2.62 -4.98 11.93
C VAL A 167 3.24 -5.13 13.33
N PHE A 168 2.40 -5.57 14.26
CA PHE A 168 2.67 -5.75 15.68
C PHE A 168 3.87 -6.68 15.93
N GLY A 169 4.73 -6.34 16.90
CA GLY A 169 5.84 -7.20 17.35
C GLY A 169 7.18 -7.02 16.64
N LYS A 170 7.33 -6.02 15.76
CA LYS A 170 8.61 -5.71 15.10
C LYS A 170 9.40 -4.63 15.85
N PRO A 171 10.75 -4.66 15.79
CA PRO A 171 11.57 -3.54 16.22
C PRO A 171 11.13 -2.28 15.49
N THR A 172 10.89 -1.21 16.24
CA THR A 172 10.64 0.12 15.70
C THR A 172 11.80 0.51 14.78
N SER A 173 11.53 0.53 13.48
CA SER A 173 12.54 0.83 12.47
C SER A 173 12.74 2.34 12.40
N SER A 174 13.99 2.80 12.37
CA SER A 174 14.29 4.20 12.13
C SER A 174 14.11 4.52 10.64
N ALA A 175 13.51 5.66 10.33
CA ALA A 175 13.44 6.18 8.97
C ALA A 175 13.70 7.68 8.94
N CYS A 176 14.16 8.15 7.79
CA CYS A 176 14.40 9.57 7.51
C CYS A 176 13.58 10.01 6.29
N VAL A 177 13.11 11.25 6.34
CA VAL A 177 12.44 11.95 5.24
C VAL A 177 13.08 13.33 5.06
N ASP A 178 13.14 13.81 3.82
CA ASP A 178 13.72 15.12 3.50
C ASP A 178 12.74 16.25 3.79
N ARG A 179 11.45 16.00 3.58
CA ARG A 179 10.35 16.94 3.83
C ARG A 179 9.11 16.19 4.28
N ILE A 180 8.32 16.84 5.12
CA ILE A 180 6.99 16.37 5.51
C ILE A 180 5.99 17.40 5.03
N TYR A 181 4.96 16.92 4.35
CA TYR A 181 3.84 17.71 3.88
C TYR A 181 2.57 17.31 4.64
N SER A 182 1.75 18.30 4.97
CA SER A 182 0.45 18.06 5.61
C SER A 182 -0.64 18.91 4.97
N VAL A 183 -1.85 18.36 4.88
CA VAL A 183 -2.99 19.13 4.41
C VAL A 183 -3.44 20.12 5.49
N ALA A 184 -3.60 21.37 5.10
CA ALA A 184 -4.15 22.46 5.89
C ALA A 184 -5.61 22.73 5.51
N GLY A 185 -6.29 23.52 6.36
CA GLY A 185 -7.65 23.99 6.08
C GLY A 185 -8.74 22.92 6.22
N PRO A 186 -9.87 23.05 5.50
CA PRO A 186 -11.10 22.29 5.79
C PRO A 186 -10.98 20.79 5.50
N PHE A 187 -10.05 20.36 4.66
CA PHE A 187 -9.85 18.94 4.33
C PHE A 187 -9.06 18.19 5.41
N ALA A 188 -8.29 18.88 6.24
CA ALA A 188 -7.47 18.26 7.29
C ALA A 188 -8.30 17.40 8.27
N LYS A 189 -9.55 17.78 8.53
CA LYS A 189 -10.45 17.04 9.43
C LYS A 189 -10.87 15.65 8.91
N TYR A 190 -10.70 15.38 7.61
CA TYR A 190 -11.03 14.09 7.01
C TYR A 190 -9.84 13.12 6.99
N LEU A 191 -8.67 13.60 7.40
CA LEU A 191 -7.44 12.80 7.43
C LEU A 191 -7.29 12.12 8.78
N ALA A 192 -7.17 10.81 8.76
CA ALA A 192 -6.74 10.02 9.90
C ALA A 192 -5.28 9.58 9.69
N PRO A 193 -4.39 9.80 10.67
CA PRO A 193 -3.00 9.38 10.53
C PRO A 193 -2.91 7.85 10.45
N VAL A 194 -1.99 7.35 9.62
CA VAL A 194 -1.75 5.91 9.40
C VAL A 194 -0.32 5.53 9.78
N LEU A 195 0.65 6.33 9.34
CA LEU A 195 2.07 6.13 9.62
C LEU A 195 2.71 7.48 9.97
N GLY A 196 3.66 7.49 10.89
CA GLY A 196 4.44 8.67 11.28
C GLY A 196 5.88 8.37 11.68
N ILE A 197 6.66 9.43 11.82
CA ILE A 197 8.05 9.42 12.29
C ILE A 197 8.15 10.33 13.51
N ASP A 198 8.58 9.80 14.66
CA ASP A 198 8.65 10.51 15.95
C ASP A 198 7.36 11.32 16.24
N GLY A 199 6.22 10.65 16.09
CA GLY A 199 4.90 11.23 16.35
C GLY A 199 4.38 12.20 15.28
N ARG A 200 5.14 12.49 14.21
CA ARG A 200 4.66 13.29 13.07
C ARG A 200 4.08 12.40 11.98
N PRO A 201 2.79 12.53 11.63
CA PRO A 201 2.21 11.71 10.58
C PRO A 201 2.75 12.07 9.20
N ILE A 202 3.01 11.05 8.38
CA ILE A 202 3.53 11.16 7.02
C ILE A 202 2.62 10.46 5.99
N ILE A 203 1.80 9.51 6.43
CA ILE A 203 0.75 8.88 5.61
C ILE A 203 -0.58 9.03 6.34
N TYR A 204 -1.61 9.41 5.60
CA TYR A 204 -2.96 9.59 6.10
C TYR A 204 -3.94 8.74 5.29
N SER A 205 -4.96 8.20 5.95
CA SER A 205 -6.15 7.72 5.27
C SER A 205 -7.20 8.83 5.22
N VAL A 206 -7.92 8.91 4.12
CA VAL A 206 -9.05 9.82 3.95
C VAL A 206 -10.31 9.06 4.28
N ARG A 207 -11.06 9.52 5.28
CA ARG A 207 -12.35 8.92 5.62
C ARG A 207 -13.43 9.47 4.67
N GLY A 208 -13.71 8.71 3.61
CA GLY A 208 -14.73 9.01 2.60
C GLY A 208 -15.70 7.86 2.36
N ILE A 209 -16.45 7.91 1.25
CA ILE A 209 -17.25 6.77 0.79
C ILE A 209 -16.38 5.79 -0.01
N GLY A 210 -15.41 6.30 -0.78
CA GLY A 210 -14.28 5.51 -1.30
C GLY A 210 -13.05 5.59 -0.38
N ASP A 211 -12.06 4.74 -0.61
CA ASP A 211 -10.82 4.71 0.15
C ASP A 211 -9.75 5.59 -0.48
N GLY A 212 -9.20 6.50 0.33
CA GLY A 212 -8.15 7.41 -0.09
C GLY A 212 -6.92 7.29 0.81
N ILE A 213 -5.73 7.36 0.23
CA ILE A 213 -4.49 7.61 1.00
C ILE A 213 -3.83 8.90 0.53
N VAL A 214 -3.36 9.69 1.49
CA VAL A 214 -2.52 10.87 1.27
C VAL A 214 -1.10 10.55 1.71
N ILE A 215 -0.16 10.72 0.79
CA ILE A 215 1.27 10.56 1.04
C ILE A 215 1.85 11.98 1.20
N GLY A 216 2.28 12.28 2.42
CA GLY A 216 2.75 13.61 2.82
C GLY A 216 4.22 13.62 3.19
N TYR A 217 5.08 12.94 2.45
CA TYR A 217 6.51 13.00 2.67
C TYR A 217 7.27 12.88 1.36
N GLU A 218 8.42 13.55 1.31
CA GLU A 218 9.44 13.30 0.30
C GLU A 218 10.42 12.27 0.86
N TYR A 219 10.49 11.10 0.23
CA TYR A 219 11.36 10.04 0.70
C TYR A 219 12.81 10.31 0.29
N LEU A 220 13.74 10.11 1.24
CA LEU A 220 15.14 9.92 0.90
C LEU A 220 15.26 8.63 0.09
N SER A 221 16.00 8.66 -1.02
CA SER A 221 16.29 7.50 -1.87
C SER A 221 16.91 6.30 -1.12
N SER A 222 17.34 6.50 0.14
CA SER A 222 17.92 5.48 1.03
C SER A 222 16.94 4.81 2.01
N SER A 223 15.68 5.27 2.13
CA SER A 223 14.72 4.69 3.10
C SER A 223 13.76 3.68 2.46
N GLY A 224 14.27 2.49 2.14
CA GLY A 224 13.51 1.42 1.48
C GLY A 224 12.21 1.04 2.22
N ILE A 225 12.19 1.12 3.55
CA ILE A 225 10.99 0.83 4.35
C ILE A 225 9.86 1.83 4.15
N LEU A 226 10.17 3.12 3.95
CA LEU A 226 9.18 4.15 3.67
C LEU A 226 8.65 4.01 2.25
N ALA A 227 9.51 3.70 1.29
CA ALA A 227 9.06 3.40 -0.07
C ALA A 227 8.09 2.21 -0.08
N THR A 228 8.43 1.11 0.59
CA THR A 228 7.55 -0.06 0.73
C THR A 228 6.22 0.28 1.41
N ALA A 229 6.26 1.02 2.52
CA ALA A 229 5.05 1.42 3.25
C ALA A 229 4.12 2.30 2.40
N GLY A 230 4.68 3.27 1.68
CA GLY A 230 3.96 4.10 0.74
C GLY A 230 3.30 3.27 -0.36
N TRP A 231 4.06 2.39 -1.02
CA TRP A 231 3.54 1.52 -2.08
C TRP A 231 2.42 0.59 -1.63
N LEU A 232 2.51 0.01 -0.43
CA LEU A 232 1.44 -0.83 0.09
C LEU A 232 0.20 -0.02 0.45
N GLY A 233 0.38 1.21 0.93
CA GLY A 233 -0.71 2.17 1.05
C GLY A 233 -1.37 2.43 -0.31
N VAL A 234 -0.58 2.71 -1.35
CA VAL A 234 -1.07 2.91 -2.72
C VAL A 234 -1.87 1.70 -3.22
N LEU A 235 -1.31 0.50 -3.12
CA LEU A 235 -1.97 -0.74 -3.55
C LEU A 235 -3.25 -1.02 -2.75
N TYR A 236 -3.24 -0.75 -1.45
CA TYR A 236 -4.41 -0.92 -0.59
C TYR A 236 -5.52 0.08 -0.94
N ALA A 237 -5.16 1.35 -1.12
CA ALA A 237 -6.11 2.41 -1.45
C ALA A 237 -6.73 2.16 -2.83
N CYS A 238 -5.89 1.92 -3.85
CA CYS A 238 -6.36 1.68 -5.21
C CYS A 238 -7.02 0.31 -5.42
N GLY A 239 -6.76 -0.67 -4.55
CA GLY A 239 -7.28 -2.03 -4.70
C GLY A 239 -8.80 -2.09 -4.79
N SER A 240 -9.33 -2.99 -5.62
CA SER A 240 -10.77 -3.12 -5.82
C SER A 240 -11.43 -4.02 -4.78
N GLU A 241 -12.67 -3.67 -4.42
CA GLU A 241 -13.54 -4.47 -3.55
C GLU A 241 -14.41 -5.48 -4.32
N ARG A 242 -14.31 -5.52 -5.66
CA ARG A 242 -15.16 -6.38 -6.50
C ARG A 242 -14.45 -7.69 -6.81
N GLU A 243 -14.98 -8.79 -6.30
CA GLU A 243 -14.73 -10.13 -6.86
C GLU A 243 -15.38 -10.20 -8.25
N TYR A 244 -14.59 -10.42 -9.30
CA TYR A 244 -15.07 -10.80 -10.64
C TYR A 244 -14.78 -12.26 -10.93
#